data_AF-A0A2S9FX39-F1
#
_entry.id   AF-A0A2S9FX39-F1
#
_cell.length_a   1.000
_cell.length_b   1.000
_cell.length_c   1.000
_cell.angle_alpha   90.00
_cell.angle_beta   90.00
_cell.angle_gamma   90.00
#
_symmetry.space_group_name_H-M   'P 1'
#
loop_
_entity.id
_entity.type
_entity.pdbx_description
1 polymer ?
#
loop_
_entity_poly.entity_id
_entity_poly.type
_entity_poly.pdbx_seq_one_letter_code
_entity_poly.pdbx_strand_id
1 'polypeptide(L)'
;AGVDGALSGSAHFVTWGHVADVILVVARTDDGVGVFEIAAEAVGFERSAATVFDPTVRLSTYSFANTPARRLGTAGWEAVQQALD
;
A
#
# COMPACT_ATOMS: atom_id res chain seq x y z
N ALA A 1 10.21 0.34 4.45
CA ALA A 1 9.61 0.74 5.73
C ALA A 1 10.70 0.69 6.78
N GLY A 2 10.77 1.70 7.67
CA GLY A 2 11.65 1.65 8.84
C GLY A 2 11.07 0.77 9.95
N VAL A 3 11.88 0.47 10.97
CA VAL A 3 11.52 -0.39 12.11
C VAL A 3 10.27 0.07 12.90
N ASP A 4 9.85 1.33 12.74
CA ASP A 4 8.65 1.92 13.37
C ASP A 4 7.47 2.11 12.39
N GLY A 5 7.42 1.33 11.31
CA GLY A 5 6.19 1.14 10.52
C GLY A 5 5.80 2.29 9.59
N ALA A 6 6.68 3.25 9.31
CA ALA A 6 6.36 4.29 8.33
C ALA A 6 6.58 3.81 6.87
N LEU A 7 5.64 4.14 5.99
CA LEU A 7 5.70 3.89 4.55
C LEU A 7 6.03 5.16 3.79
N SER A 8 6.90 5.02 2.79
CA SER A 8 7.23 6.08 1.84
C SER A 8 7.32 5.48 0.43
N GLY A 9 6.73 6.16 -0.55
CA GLY A 9 6.69 5.70 -1.95
C GLY A 9 5.31 5.86 -2.58
N SER A 10 5.06 5.11 -3.64
CA SER A 10 3.75 5.10 -4.32
C SER A 10 3.34 3.69 -4.72
N ALA A 11 2.03 3.48 -4.82
CA ALA A 11 1.43 2.31 -5.43
C ALA A 11 0.48 2.77 -6.55
N HIS A 12 0.61 2.16 -7.72
CA HIS A 12 -0.20 2.47 -8.89
C HIS A 12 -1.13 1.30 -9.20
N PHE A 13 -2.18 1.58 -9.99
CA PHE A 13 -3.14 0.57 -10.44
C PHE A 13 -3.94 -0.10 -9.30
N VAL A 14 -4.17 0.64 -8.20
CA VAL A 14 -4.96 0.14 -7.06
C VAL A 14 -6.42 0.10 -7.46
N THR A 15 -6.99 -1.11 -7.60
CA THR A 15 -8.38 -1.30 -8.00
C THR A 15 -9.32 -0.79 -6.91
N TRP A 16 -10.27 0.05 -7.30
CA TRP A 16 -11.26 0.66 -6.39
C TRP A 16 -10.68 1.42 -5.19
N GLY A 17 -9.40 1.82 -5.23
CA GLY A 17 -8.71 2.38 -4.05
C GLY A 17 -9.34 3.64 -3.46
N HIS A 18 -9.89 4.52 -4.30
CA HIS A 18 -10.59 5.74 -3.87
C HIS A 18 -11.76 5.52 -2.88
N VAL A 19 -12.33 4.31 -2.79
CA VAL A 19 -13.43 3.97 -1.86
C VAL A 19 -13.06 2.87 -0.87
N ALA A 20 -11.80 2.43 -0.83
CA ALA A 20 -11.39 1.37 0.09
C ALA A 20 -11.44 1.86 1.54
N ASP A 21 -12.08 1.07 2.42
CA ASP A 21 -12.13 1.31 3.87
C ASP A 21 -10.95 0.67 4.60
N VAL A 22 -10.40 -0.42 4.04
CA VAL A 22 -9.22 -1.13 4.57
C VAL A 22 -8.11 -1.04 3.54
N ILE A 23 -6.93 -0.59 3.98
CA ILE A 23 -5.79 -0.39 3.11
C ILE A 23 -4.63 -1.26 3.60
N LEU A 24 -4.38 -2.32 2.84
CA LEU A 24 -3.23 -3.20 3.03
C LEU A 24 -2.18 -2.87 1.97
N VAL A 25 -0.96 -2.65 2.43
CA VAL A 25 0.18 -2.27 1.59
C VAL A 25 1.27 -3.31 1.77
N VAL A 26 1.72 -3.88 0.65
CA VAL A 26 2.95 -4.66 0.63
C VAL A 26 4.10 -3.70 0.39
N ALA A 27 5.09 -3.70 1.28
CA ALA A 27 6.24 -2.83 1.18
C ALA A 27 7.54 -3.58 1.49
N ARG A 28 8.64 -3.14 0.87
CA ARG A 28 9.98 -3.65 1.21
C ARG A 28 10.42 -3.14 2.58
N THR A 29 11.07 -4.00 3.32
CA THR A 29 11.71 -3.82 4.62
C THR A 29 13.14 -4.33 4.53
N ASP A 30 13.93 -4.11 5.58
CA ASP A 30 15.31 -4.61 5.63
C ASP A 30 15.38 -6.15 5.61
N ASP A 31 14.31 -6.82 6.07
CA ASP A 31 14.19 -8.30 6.13
C ASP A 31 13.38 -8.89 4.96
N GLY A 32 13.15 -8.14 3.87
CA GLY A 32 12.33 -8.57 2.73
C GLY A 32 10.97 -7.87 2.66
N VAL A 33 9.93 -8.50 2.14
CA VAL A 33 8.59 -7.88 2.09
C VAL A 33 7.84 -7.99 3.41
N GLY A 34 7.04 -6.97 3.71
CA GLY A 34 6.07 -6.99 4.80
C GLY A 34 4.72 -6.47 4.32
N VAL A 35 3.66 -6.92 5.00
CA VAL A 35 2.31 -6.40 4.82
C VAL A 35 1.98 -5.44 5.94
N PHE A 36 1.42 -4.30 5.60
CA PHE A 36 1.12 -3.21 6.52
C PHE A 36 -0.31 -2.74 6.33
N GLU A 37 -0.99 -2.44 7.42
CA GLU A 37 -2.25 -1.71 7.41
C GLU A 37 -1.98 -0.22 7.65
N ILE A 38 -2.67 0.65 6.91
CA ILE A 38 -2.71 2.09 7.20
C ILE A 38 -4.14 2.55 7.46
N ALA A 39 -4.30 3.61 8.27
CA ALA A 39 -5.56 4.34 8.35
C ALA A 39 -5.78 5.15 7.06
N ALA A 40 -7.03 5.26 6.60
CA ALA A 40 -7.36 6.01 5.37
C ALA A 40 -7.08 7.51 5.49
N GLU A 41 -7.06 8.03 6.71
CA GLU A 41 -6.76 9.40 7.12
C GLU A 41 -5.35 9.57 7.70
N ALA A 42 -4.48 8.57 7.55
CA ALA A 42 -3.11 8.63 8.06
C ALA A 42 -2.36 9.83 7.46
N VAL A 43 -1.65 10.57 8.30
CA VAL A 43 -0.81 11.70 7.86
C VAL A 43 0.19 11.23 6.82
N GLY A 44 0.31 11.99 5.72
CA GLY A 44 1.23 11.68 4.62
C GLY A 44 0.72 10.61 3.65
N PHE A 45 -0.46 10.04 3.86
CA PHE A 45 -1.14 9.21 2.87
C PHE A 45 -2.07 10.05 2.00
N GLU A 46 -1.98 9.84 0.69
CA GLU A 46 -2.89 10.44 -0.28
C GLU A 46 -3.37 9.37 -1.26
N ARG A 47 -4.64 9.43 -1.64
CA ARG A 47 -5.22 8.58 -2.69
C ARG A 47 -5.91 9.43 -3.74
N SER A 48 -5.65 9.15 -5.01
CA SER A 48 -6.28 9.85 -6.14
C SER A 48 -6.79 8.86 -7.17
N ALA A 49 -7.93 9.19 -7.80
CA ALA A 49 -8.39 8.45 -8.97
C ALA A 49 -7.38 8.63 -10.12
N ALA A 50 -7.01 7.53 -10.77
CA ALA A 50 -6.12 7.57 -11.91
C ALA A 50 -6.93 7.81 -13.19
N THR A 51 -6.44 8.68 -14.08
CA THR A 51 -6.96 8.77 -15.45
C THR A 51 -6.49 7.56 -16.23
N VAL A 52 -7.42 6.76 -16.72
CA VAL A 52 -7.16 5.50 -17.44
C VAL A 52 -7.84 5.51 -18.81
N PHE A 53 -7.36 4.65 -19.72
CA PHE A 53 -7.92 4.54 -21.07
C PHE A 53 -9.37 4.02 -21.06
N ASP A 54 -9.64 2.96 -20.28
CA ASP A 54 -10.98 2.42 -20.10
C ASP A 54 -11.63 3.04 -18.85
N PRO A 55 -12.61 3.95 -19.01
CA PRO A 55 -13.24 4.64 -17.88
C PRO A 55 -14.12 3.73 -17.02
N THR A 56 -14.35 2.48 -17.42
CA THR A 56 -15.08 1.50 -16.60
C THR A 56 -14.17 0.83 -15.55
N VAL A 57 -12.85 0.89 -15.74
CA VAL A 57 -11.85 0.38 -14.79
C VAL A 57 -11.51 1.46 -13.78
N ARG A 58 -11.86 1.23 -12.51
CA ARG A 58 -11.60 2.19 -11.44
C ARG A 58 -10.24 1.91 -10.81
N LEU A 59 -9.24 2.68 -11.22
CA LEU A 59 -7.90 2.63 -10.64
C LEU A 59 -7.62 3.87 -9.79
N SER A 60 -6.75 3.71 -8.83
CA SER A 60 -6.24 4.78 -7.99
C SER A 60 -4.72 4.72 -7.91
N THR A 61 -4.12 5.89 -7.68
CA THR A 61 -2.72 6.00 -7.24
C THR A 61 -2.73 6.37 -5.77
N TYR A 62 -1.89 5.67 -5.01
CA TYR A 62 -1.62 5.94 -3.61
C TYR A 62 -0.21 6.50 -3.49
N SER A 63 -0.03 7.56 -2.70
CA SER A 63 1.29 8.05 -2.30
C SER A 63 1.42 8.11 -0.79
N PHE A 64 2.61 7.78 -0.32
CA PHE A 64 2.97 7.68 1.08
C PHE A 64 4.20 8.56 1.35
N ALA A 65 4.11 9.40 2.36
CA ALA A 65 5.18 10.30 2.79
C ALA A 65 5.39 10.15 4.29
N ASN A 66 6.24 9.20 4.68
CA ASN A 66 6.44 8.78 6.07
C ASN A 66 5.12 8.43 6.77
N THR A 67 4.21 7.81 6.03
CA THR A 67 2.87 7.46 6.48
C THR A 67 2.93 6.41 7.58
N PRO A 68 2.37 6.65 8.78
CA PRO A 68 2.30 5.64 9.83
C PRO A 68 1.54 4.39 9.36
N ALA A 69 2.12 3.22 9.58
CA ALA A 69 1.52 1.94 9.24
C ALA A 69 1.79 0.88 10.31
N ARG A 70 0.86 -0.07 10.44
CA ARG A 70 0.92 -1.19 11.37
C ARG A 70 1.32 -2.45 10.62
N ARG A 71 2.47 -3.04 10.96
CA ARG A 71 2.89 -4.33 10.37
C ARG A 71 1.92 -5.44 10.76
N LEU A 72 1.51 -6.25 9.79
CA LEU A 72 0.68 -7.42 9.98
C LEU A 72 1.55 -8.68 10.06
N GLY A 73 1.81 -9.14 11.28
CA GLY A 73 2.61 -10.36 11.52
C GLY A 73 4.03 -10.29 10.93
N THR A 74 4.75 -11.40 11.07
CA THR A 74 6.15 -11.53 10.60
C THR A 74 6.42 -12.83 9.83
N ALA A 75 5.41 -13.67 9.64
CA ALA A 75 5.52 -14.96 8.96
C ALA A 75 4.30 -15.19 8.04
N GLY A 76 4.43 -16.10 7.06
CA GLY A 76 3.35 -16.45 6.15
C GLY A 76 3.20 -15.55 4.92
N TRP A 77 4.20 -14.71 4.63
CA TRP A 77 4.20 -13.78 3.49
C TRP A 77 5.00 -14.29 2.28
N GLU A 78 5.46 -15.54 2.29
CA GLU A 78 6.24 -16.15 1.22
C GLU A 78 5.47 -16.16 -0.11
N ALA A 79 4.16 -16.42 -0.07
CA ALA A 79 3.31 -16.38 -1.27
C ALA A 79 3.16 -14.96 -1.84
N VAL A 80 3.17 -13.93 -0.98
CA VAL A 80 3.13 -12.53 -1.41
C VAL A 80 4.45 -12.15 -2.07
N GLN A 81 5.59 -12.58 -1.50
CA GLN A 81 6.90 -12.40 -2.14
C GLN A 81 6.92 -13.06 -3.52
N GLN A 82 6.53 -14.34 -3.62
CA GLN A 82 6.51 -15.07 -4.89
C GLN A 82 5.61 -14.43 -5.95
N ALA A 83 4.50 -13.80 -5.56
CA ALA A 83 3.61 -13.12 -6.50
C ALA A 83 4.17 -11.79 -7.04
N LEU A 84 5.19 -11.23 -6.37
CA LEU A 84 5.80 -9.94 -6.72
C LEU A 84 7.17 -10.08 -7.41
N ASP A 85 7.75 -11.27 -7.40
CA ASP A 85 8.95 -11.63 -8.16
C ASP A 85 8.60 -11.93 -9.64
#